data_AF-A0A931WD51-F1
#
_entry.id   AF-A0A931WD51-F1
#
_cell.length_a   1.000
_cell.length_b   1.000
_cell.length_c   1.000
_cell.angle_alpha   90.00
_cell.angle_beta   90.00
_cell.angle_gamma   90.00
#
_symmetry.space_group_name_H-M   'P 1'
#
loop_
_entity.id
_entity.type
_entity.pdbx_description
1 polymer ?
#
loop_
_entity_poly.entity_id
_entity_poly.type
_entity_poly.pdbx_seq_one_letter_code
_entity_poly.pdbx_strand_id
1 'polypeptide(L)'
;MKKLQEEISQFSNASLSLGKAGLIILEKQKDYAANLKKLEKTLSNLGYKKSNDYVDLMDDLSSGKNRIFYVEHDKKLDGFALEIIAEFEAGIVSLADRKNKSGLKTATWNPLKTSMIIVMARKQIENSYPRLFEYINLTKSI
;
A
#
# COMPACT_ATOMS: atom_id res chain seq x y z
N MET A 1 16.33 2.56 15.68
CA MET A 1 14.85 2.70 15.54
C MET A 1 14.46 4.10 15.09
N LYS A 2 14.96 5.18 15.72
CA LYS A 2 14.68 6.58 15.35
C LYS A 2 14.89 6.90 13.86
N LYS A 3 16.07 6.56 13.30
CA LYS A 3 16.38 6.77 11.88
C LYS A 3 15.37 6.16 10.90
N LEU A 4 14.98 4.90 11.11
CA LEU A 4 13.99 4.24 10.23
C LEU A 4 12.63 4.94 10.31
N GLN A 5 12.20 5.32 11.51
CA GLN A 5 10.93 6.03 11.69
C GLN A 5 10.93 7.40 11.02
N GLU A 6 12.03 8.14 11.09
CA GLU A 6 12.20 9.42 10.39
C GLU A 6 12.13 9.24 8.87
N GLU A 7 12.84 8.24 8.33
CA GLU A 7 12.82 7.94 6.90
C GLU A 7 11.42 7.55 6.40
N ILE A 8 10.71 6.69 7.13
CA ILE A 8 9.33 6.31 6.77
C ILE A 8 8.38 7.49 6.90
N SER A 9 8.57 8.35 7.90
CA SER A 9 7.74 9.56 8.08
C SER A 9 7.91 10.54 6.92
N GLN A 10 9.15 10.80 6.50
CA GLN A 10 9.43 11.65 5.34
C GLN A 10 8.83 11.07 4.06
N PHE A 11 9.02 9.77 3.83
CA PHE A 11 8.44 9.06 2.69
C PHE A 11 6.90 9.13 2.68
N SER A 12 6.28 8.88 3.83
CA SER A 12 4.83 8.98 4.04
C SER A 12 4.29 10.37 3.69
N ASN A 13 4.97 11.41 4.16
CA ASN A 13 4.57 12.79 3.91
C ASN A 13 4.73 13.16 2.42
N ALA A 14 5.72 12.61 1.73
CA ALA A 14 5.86 12.76 0.29
C ALA A 14 4.71 12.08 -0.47
N SER A 15 4.36 10.84 -0.11
CA SER A 15 3.21 10.11 -0.67
C SER A 15 1.92 10.91 -0.52
N LEU A 16 1.66 11.41 0.69
CA LEU A 16 0.48 12.20 1.00
C LEU A 16 0.43 13.52 0.21
N SER A 17 1.53 14.28 0.19
CA SER A 17 1.60 15.57 -0.50
C SER A 17 1.40 15.46 -2.00
N LEU A 18 1.82 14.34 -2.59
CA LEU A 18 1.67 14.06 -4.02
C LEU A 18 0.32 13.40 -4.35
N GLY A 19 -0.42 12.91 -3.36
CA GLY A 19 -1.62 12.11 -3.57
C GLY A 19 -1.35 10.79 -4.28
N LYS A 20 -0.14 10.23 -4.11
CA LYS A 20 0.31 9.02 -4.80
C LYS A 20 0.53 7.86 -3.84
N ALA A 21 0.26 6.65 -4.30
CA ALA A 21 0.63 5.44 -3.58
C ALA A 21 2.17 5.36 -3.44
N GLY A 22 2.64 5.04 -2.24
CA GLY A 22 4.05 4.76 -1.98
C GLY A 22 4.34 3.27 -2.03
N LEU A 23 5.51 2.87 -2.51
CA LEU A 23 6.01 1.49 -2.42
C LEU A 23 7.24 1.41 -1.54
N ILE A 24 7.18 0.56 -0.53
CA ILE A 24 8.33 0.15 0.27
C ILE A 24 8.80 -1.22 -0.17
N ILE A 25 10.08 -1.32 -0.50
CA ILE A 25 10.73 -2.54 -0.97
C ILE A 25 11.61 -3.11 0.14
N LEU A 26 11.31 -4.33 0.59
CA LEU A 26 12.16 -5.09 1.50
C LEU A 26 13.18 -5.88 0.67
N GLU A 27 14.44 -5.44 0.68
CA GLU A 27 15.50 -5.97 -0.20
C GLU A 27 16.05 -7.31 0.31
N LYS A 28 16.30 -7.40 1.62
CA LYS A 28 17.04 -8.51 2.22
C LYS A 28 16.13 -9.69 2.52
N GLN A 29 16.17 -10.71 1.65
CA GLN A 29 15.37 -11.92 1.83
C GLN A 29 15.72 -12.69 3.12
N LYS A 30 17.01 -12.73 3.50
CA LYS A 30 17.48 -13.45 4.70
C LYS A 30 16.84 -12.94 6.01
N ASP A 31 16.46 -11.66 6.05
CA ASP A 31 15.91 -10.99 7.22
C ASP A 31 14.48 -10.47 6.99
N TYR A 32 13.79 -10.98 5.97
CA TYR A 32 12.51 -10.43 5.51
C TYR A 32 11.48 -10.34 6.65
N ALA A 33 11.25 -11.43 7.38
CA ALA A 33 10.26 -11.46 8.46
C ALA A 33 10.59 -10.46 9.60
N ALA A 34 11.87 -10.34 9.95
CA ALA A 34 12.31 -9.41 10.99
C ALA A 34 12.17 -7.95 10.52
N ASN A 35 12.53 -7.67 9.27
CA ASN A 35 12.40 -6.34 8.67
C ASN A 35 10.95 -5.93 8.47
N LEU A 36 10.09 -6.86 8.01
CA LEU A 36 8.65 -6.64 7.88
C LEU A 36 8.04 -6.32 9.24
N LYS A 37 8.30 -7.13 10.27
CA LYS A 37 7.78 -6.88 11.63
C LYS A 37 8.22 -5.51 12.18
N LYS A 38 9.47 -5.12 11.90
CA LYS A 38 9.99 -3.81 12.29
C LYS A 38 9.29 -2.68 11.54
N LEU A 39 9.09 -2.84 10.23
CA LEU A 39 8.37 -1.87 9.39
C LEU A 39 6.91 -1.74 9.81
N GLU A 40 6.20 -2.84 10.02
CA GLU A 40 4.81 -2.87 10.50
C GLU A 40 4.67 -2.11 11.82
N LYS A 41 5.61 -2.34 12.77
CA LYS A 41 5.66 -1.58 14.03
C LYS A 41 5.89 -0.09 13.79
N THR A 42 6.80 0.27 12.88
CA THR A 42 7.06 1.67 12.53
C THR A 42 5.84 2.34 11.90
N LEU A 43 5.19 1.70 10.94
CA LEU A 43 3.98 2.21 10.29
C LEU A 43 2.82 2.35 11.29
N SER A 44 2.62 1.35 12.15
CA SER A 44 1.62 1.41 13.22
C SER A 44 1.85 2.59 14.17
N ASN A 45 3.10 2.84 14.57
CA ASN A 45 3.47 4.00 15.39
C ASN A 45 3.22 5.35 14.66
N LEU A 46 3.18 5.35 13.32
CA LEU A 46 2.85 6.51 12.49
C LEU A 46 1.35 6.63 12.19
N GLY A 47 0.53 5.79 12.84
CA GLY A 47 -0.93 5.81 12.73
C GLY A 47 -1.47 5.09 11.48
N TYR A 48 -0.66 4.29 10.80
CA TYR A 48 -1.13 3.50 9.68
C TYR A 48 -1.89 2.26 10.13
N LYS A 49 -3.00 1.97 9.45
CA LYS A 49 -3.72 0.71 9.57
C LYS A 49 -3.22 -0.30 8.53
N LYS A 50 -3.00 -1.54 8.95
CA LYS A 50 -2.70 -2.66 8.05
C LYS A 50 -3.97 -3.16 7.38
N SER A 51 -3.93 -3.34 6.06
CA SER A 51 -4.92 -4.09 5.28
C SER A 51 -4.28 -5.40 4.81
N ASN A 52 -4.97 -6.53 4.99
CA ASN A 52 -4.38 -7.85 4.76
C ASN A 52 -4.63 -8.37 3.33
N ASP A 53 -5.65 -7.86 2.68
CA ASP A 53 -6.00 -8.17 1.29
C ASP A 53 -6.62 -6.93 0.61
N TYR A 54 -6.98 -7.05 -0.67
CA TYR A 54 -7.59 -5.96 -1.42
C TYR A 54 -9.01 -5.62 -0.90
N VAL A 55 -9.72 -6.54 -0.26
CA VAL A 55 -11.06 -6.31 0.29
C VAL A 55 -10.97 -5.43 1.53
N ASP A 56 -10.03 -5.72 2.43
CA ASP A 56 -9.69 -4.89 3.58
C ASP A 56 -9.26 -3.49 3.12
N LEU A 57 -8.45 -3.41 2.06
CA LEU A 57 -7.99 -2.13 1.50
C LEU A 57 -9.18 -1.30 0.99
N MET A 58 -10.12 -1.91 0.27
CA MET A 58 -11.37 -1.28 -0.15
C MET A 58 -12.22 -0.82 1.03
N ASP A 59 -12.40 -1.66 2.04
CA ASP A 59 -13.15 -1.33 3.27
C ASP A 59 -12.53 -0.12 3.99
N ASP A 60 -11.21 -0.07 4.09
CA ASP A 60 -10.47 1.00 4.75
C ASP A 60 -10.56 2.32 3.99
N LEU A 61 -10.40 2.29 2.66
CA LEU A 61 -10.57 3.46 1.80
C LEU A 61 -12.01 4.00 1.88
N SER A 62 -13.02 3.13 1.75
CA SER A 62 -14.44 3.51 1.86
C SER A 62 -14.81 4.12 3.23
N SER A 63 -14.14 3.69 4.30
CA SER A 63 -14.42 4.18 5.66
C SER A 63 -13.74 5.51 6.01
N GLY A 64 -13.00 6.10 5.07
CA GLY A 64 -12.30 7.37 5.28
C GLY A 64 -11.02 7.24 6.12
N LYS A 65 -10.35 6.08 6.09
CA LYS A 65 -9.03 5.94 6.72
C LYS A 65 -7.98 6.67 5.89
N ASN A 66 -7.27 7.59 6.54
CA ASN A 66 -6.30 8.47 5.88
C ASN A 66 -4.87 7.92 5.83
N ARG A 67 -4.59 6.81 6.52
CA ARG A 67 -3.25 6.19 6.58
C ARG A 67 -3.40 4.68 6.56
N ILE A 68 -3.10 4.07 5.42
CA ILE A 68 -3.32 2.66 5.16
C ILE A 68 -2.03 2.05 4.61
N PHE A 69 -1.70 0.84 5.02
CA PHE A 69 -0.66 0.08 4.36
C PHE A 69 -1.11 -1.34 4.05
N TYR A 70 -0.74 -1.80 2.86
CA TYR A 70 -1.00 -3.14 2.35
C TYR A 70 0.30 -3.91 2.28
N VAL A 71 0.31 -5.15 2.77
CA VAL A 71 1.46 -6.04 2.68
C VAL A 71 1.14 -7.14 1.69
N GLU A 72 1.92 -7.23 0.61
CA GLU A 72 1.77 -8.33 -0.33
C GLU A 72 2.32 -9.62 0.29
N HIS A 73 1.48 -10.66 0.33
CA HIS A 73 1.80 -11.95 0.94
C HIS A 73 2.05 -13.05 -0.11
N ASP A 74 1.58 -12.87 -1.34
CA ASP A 74 1.74 -13.81 -2.44
C ASP A 74 3.05 -13.61 -3.21
N LYS A 75 3.26 -14.42 -4.25
CA LYS A 75 4.50 -14.39 -5.07
C LYS A 75 4.64 -13.14 -5.92
N LYS A 76 3.54 -12.41 -6.15
CA LYS A 76 3.43 -11.20 -6.95
C LYS A 76 2.29 -10.34 -6.40
N LEU A 77 2.24 -9.07 -6.79
CA LEU A 77 1.14 -8.18 -6.44
C LEU A 77 -0.19 -8.73 -6.94
N ASP A 78 -1.19 -8.73 -6.06
CA ASP A 78 -2.56 -9.06 -6.42
C ASP A 78 -3.11 -8.11 -7.50
N GLY A 79 -3.89 -8.65 -8.43
CA GLY A 79 -4.41 -7.87 -9.57
C GLY A 79 -5.39 -6.78 -9.14
N PHE A 80 -6.21 -7.02 -8.12
CA PHE A 80 -7.13 -6.03 -7.59
C PHE A 80 -6.41 -4.97 -6.75
N ALA A 81 -5.37 -5.36 -6.01
CA ALA A 81 -4.50 -4.39 -5.35
C ALA A 81 -3.82 -3.46 -6.38
N LEU A 82 -3.38 -4.00 -7.52
CA LEU A 82 -2.84 -3.20 -8.63
C LEU A 82 -3.87 -2.22 -9.20
N GLU A 83 -5.13 -2.64 -9.38
CA GLU A 83 -6.21 -1.75 -9.84
C GLU A 83 -6.46 -0.61 -8.84
N ILE A 84 -6.46 -0.89 -7.52
CA ILE A 84 -6.58 0.15 -6.49
C ILE A 84 -5.41 1.14 -6.56
N ILE A 85 -4.19 0.65 -6.78
CA ILE A 85 -3.00 1.49 -6.94
C ILE A 85 -3.11 2.36 -8.19
N ALA A 86 -3.55 1.80 -9.32
CA ALA A 86 -3.70 2.51 -10.58
C ALA A 86 -4.71 3.66 -10.49
N GLU A 87 -5.79 3.47 -9.73
CA GLU A 87 -6.84 4.47 -9.52
C GLU A 87 -6.62 5.34 -8.27
N PHE A 88 -5.50 5.16 -7.54
CA PHE A 88 -5.28 5.84 -6.27
C PHE A 88 -5.36 7.37 -6.40
N GLU A 89 -4.70 7.90 -7.44
CA GLU A 89 -4.63 9.33 -7.74
C GLU A 89 -5.99 9.91 -8.17
N ALA A 90 -6.89 9.07 -8.71
CA ALA A 90 -8.25 9.47 -9.09
C ALA A 90 -9.17 9.64 -7.88
N GLY A 91 -8.84 9.04 -6.72
CA GLY A 91 -9.64 9.14 -5.51
C GLY A 91 -10.89 8.27 -5.50
N ILE A 92 -11.03 7.34 -6.45
CA ILE A 92 -12.18 6.45 -6.58
C ILE A 92 -11.75 5.15 -7.25
N VAL A 93 -12.29 4.02 -6.79
CA VAL A 93 -12.17 2.73 -7.50
C VAL A 93 -13.46 1.95 -7.33
N SER A 94 -13.85 1.19 -8.35
CA SER A 94 -15.01 0.31 -8.31
C SER A 94 -14.61 -1.10 -8.71
N LEU A 95 -14.69 -2.03 -7.76
CA LEU A 95 -14.29 -3.43 -7.93
C LEU A 95 -15.45 -4.36 -7.62
N ALA A 96 -15.37 -5.62 -8.05
CA ALA A 96 -16.39 -6.61 -7.71
C ALA A 96 -16.50 -6.82 -6.17
N ASP A 97 -17.71 -6.68 -5.62
CA ASP A 97 -18.03 -6.98 -4.21
C ASP A 97 -18.07 -8.49 -3.99
N ARG A 98 -16.89 -9.10 -3.83
CA ARG A 98 -16.78 -10.54 -3.59
C ARG A 98 -17.20 -10.96 -2.18
N LYS A 99 -17.14 -10.04 -1.22
CA LYS A 99 -17.52 -10.27 0.18
C LYS A 99 -19.02 -10.51 0.30
N ASN A 100 -19.82 -9.67 -0.36
CA ASN A 100 -21.29 -9.76 -0.32
C ASN A 100 -21.91 -10.39 -1.58
N LYS A 101 -21.11 -10.66 -2.63
CA LYS A 101 -21.54 -11.21 -3.93
C LYS A 101 -22.66 -10.37 -4.59
N SER A 102 -22.63 -9.06 -4.39
CA SER A 102 -23.75 -8.15 -4.73
C SER A 102 -23.46 -7.22 -5.92
N GLY A 103 -22.45 -7.50 -6.74
CA GLY A 103 -22.10 -6.68 -7.90
C GLY A 103 -20.81 -5.90 -7.69
N LEU A 104 -20.85 -4.57 -7.80
CA LEU A 104 -19.69 -3.70 -7.62
C LEU A 104 -19.71 -3.01 -6.26
N LYS A 105 -18.54 -2.89 -5.64
CA LYS A 105 -18.26 -2.04 -4.49
C LYS A 105 -17.39 -0.88 -4.93
N THR A 106 -17.83 0.33 -4.61
CA THR A 106 -17.08 1.55 -4.87
C THR A 106 -16.49 2.11 -3.59
N ALA A 107 -15.20 2.44 -3.62
CA ALA A 107 -14.52 3.18 -2.57
C ALA A 107 -14.14 4.57 -3.10
N THR A 108 -14.28 5.60 -2.27
CA THR A 108 -13.90 6.98 -2.59
C THR A 108 -13.08 7.57 -1.45
N TRP A 109 -12.06 8.34 -1.79
CA TRP A 109 -11.18 9.02 -0.84
C TRP A 109 -10.66 10.33 -1.45
N ASN A 110 -10.03 11.14 -0.60
CA ASN A 110 -9.25 12.29 -1.08
C ASN A 110 -7.77 11.86 -1.13
N PRO A 111 -7.15 11.75 -2.31
CA PRO A 111 -5.76 11.31 -2.44
C PRO A 111 -4.77 12.24 -1.72
N LEU A 112 -5.06 13.55 -1.65
CA LEU A 112 -4.24 14.53 -0.92
C LEU A 112 -4.43 14.50 0.60
N LYS A 113 -5.37 13.67 1.10
CA LYS A 113 -5.58 13.44 2.54
C LYS A 113 -5.38 11.97 2.93
N THR A 114 -5.08 11.11 1.97
CA THR A 114 -4.95 9.66 2.17
C THR A 114 -3.55 9.25 1.78
N SER A 115 -2.81 8.63 2.70
CA SER A 115 -1.54 7.99 2.39
C SER A 115 -1.74 6.48 2.34
N MET A 116 -1.42 5.90 1.19
CA MET A 116 -1.41 4.46 0.97
C MET A 116 0.01 3.99 0.72
N ILE A 117 0.47 3.03 1.51
CA ILE A 117 1.79 2.42 1.37
C ILE A 117 1.63 0.94 1.03
N ILE A 118 2.26 0.52 -0.05
CA ILE A 118 2.38 -0.85 -0.49
C ILE A 118 3.72 -1.39 -0.01
N VAL A 119 3.73 -2.56 0.62
CA VAL A 119 4.96 -3.21 1.11
C VAL A 119 5.17 -4.50 0.34
N MET A 120 6.31 -4.62 -0.34
CA MET A 120 6.68 -5.79 -1.13
C MET A 120 8.14 -6.17 -0.93
N ALA A 121 8.46 -7.45 -1.05
CA ALA A 121 9.80 -7.95 -1.24
C ALA A 121 10.29 -7.66 -2.67
N ARG A 122 11.61 -7.51 -2.85
CA ARG A 122 12.24 -7.40 -4.17
C ARG A 122 11.77 -8.48 -5.16
N LYS A 123 11.74 -9.74 -4.72
CA LYS A 123 11.28 -10.87 -5.55
C LYS A 123 9.80 -10.79 -5.95
N GLN A 124 8.95 -10.22 -5.10
CA GLN A 124 7.53 -10.04 -5.44
C GLN A 124 7.38 -9.02 -6.56
N ILE A 125 8.15 -7.93 -6.52
CA ILE A 125 8.18 -6.90 -7.56
C ILE A 125 8.66 -7.48 -8.89
N GLU A 126 9.75 -8.25 -8.87
CA GLU A 126 10.30 -8.90 -10.07
C GLU A 126 9.30 -9.86 -10.74
N ASN A 127 8.43 -10.50 -9.94
CA ASN A 127 7.37 -11.38 -10.42
C ASN A 127 6.05 -10.67 -10.72
N SER A 128 5.96 -9.36 -10.43
CA SER A 128 4.75 -8.57 -10.61
C SER A 128 4.63 -8.00 -12.01
N TYR A 129 3.48 -7.40 -12.29
CA TYR A 129 3.18 -6.76 -13.56
C TYR A 129 4.22 -5.68 -13.88
N PRO A 130 4.81 -5.66 -15.10
CA PRO A 130 5.76 -4.61 -15.50
C PRO A 130 5.22 -3.20 -15.30
N ARG A 131 3.89 -3.06 -15.45
CA ARG A 131 3.14 -1.81 -15.31
C ARG A 131 3.06 -1.27 -13.89
N LEU A 132 3.48 -2.01 -12.86
CA LEU A 132 3.47 -1.54 -11.47
C LEU A 132 4.15 -0.17 -11.32
N PHE A 133 5.26 0.03 -12.03
CA PHE A 133 6.02 1.29 -12.00
C PHE A 133 5.41 2.39 -12.88
N GLU A 134 4.41 2.10 -13.72
CA GLU A 134 3.61 3.15 -14.38
C GLU A 134 2.72 3.87 -13.35
N TYR A 135 2.29 3.14 -12.32
CA TYR A 135 1.34 3.63 -11.32
C TYR A 135 2.03 4.04 -10.00
N ILE A 136 3.22 3.52 -9.71
CA ILE A 136 3.99 3.84 -8.52
C ILE A 136 5.24 4.62 -8.90
N ASN A 137 5.22 5.91 -8.56
CA ASN A 137 6.34 6.83 -8.82
C ASN A 137 7.16 7.16 -7.56
N LEU A 138 6.73 6.69 -6.38
CA LEU A 138 7.39 6.96 -5.12
C LEU A 138 7.79 5.65 -4.45
N THR A 139 9.09 5.37 -4.44
CA THR A 139 9.64 4.10 -3.95
C THR A 139 10.69 4.31 -2.85
N LYS A 140 10.76 3.39 -1.91
CA LYS A 140 11.75 3.38 -0.83
C LYS A 140 12.22 1.96 -0.54
N SER A 141 13.51 1.71 -0.74
CA SER A 141 14.15 0.44 -0.38
C SER A 141 14.63 0.45 1.08
N ILE A 142 14.49 -0.70 1.75
CA ILE A 142 14.88 -0.95 3.15
C ILE A 142 15.58 -2.30 3.29
#